data_AF-A0AAV3HW05-F1
#
_entry.id   AF-A0AAV3HW05-F1
#
_cell.length_a   1.000
_cell.length_b   1.000
_cell.length_c   1.000
_cell.angle_alpha   90.00
_cell.angle_beta   90.00
_cell.angle_gamma   90.00
#
_symmetry.space_group_name_H-M   'P 1'
#
loop_
_entity.id
_entity.type
_entity.pdbx_description
1 polymer ?
#
loop_
_entity_poly.entity_id
_entity_poly.type
_entity_poly.pdbx_seq_one_letter_code
_entity_poly.pdbx_strand_id
1 'polypeptide(L)'
;MDQDKFTNIYRLPGSLQIRIAKWQKTFRGTSDLVLHQVLMERNKQFKKPSFLPKSWCITPIDENDITITHHGKYIQTVMRTMLDRKVSYKRLFLSRMDAEKGEKVLREYKLEWVRKHNQIAMKYNQIKKKQYMNFAREEEETLYPSIPKGEFDKALWNKLVVSTFGPEKKYKNPHYVRKADF
;
A
#
# COMPACT_ATOMS: atom_id res chain seq x y z
N MET A 1 2.34 30.63 -4.35
CA MET A 1 3.58 30.25 -3.63
C MET A 1 3.17 29.35 -2.48
N ASP A 2 2.99 28.05 -2.74
CA ASP A 2 2.53 27.04 -1.77
C ASP A 2 3.69 26.63 -0.85
N GLN A 3 4.13 27.56 0.00
CA GLN A 3 5.28 27.36 0.86
C GLN A 3 5.00 26.28 1.91
N ASP A 4 5.78 25.19 1.84
CA ASP A 4 6.28 24.44 2.99
C ASP A 4 5.24 23.85 3.95
N LYS A 5 4.37 22.99 3.42
CA LYS A 5 3.45 22.22 4.26
C LYS A 5 4.05 20.90 4.70
N PHE A 6 4.40 20.82 5.98
CA PHE A 6 4.74 19.56 6.64
C PHE A 6 3.60 18.53 6.52
N THR A 7 3.96 17.30 6.17
CA THR A 7 2.99 16.21 6.05
C THR A 7 2.29 15.96 7.38
N ASN A 8 0.95 15.92 7.36
CA ASN A 8 0.05 15.71 8.50
C ASN A 8 0.08 16.80 9.59
N ILE A 9 0.70 17.96 9.34
CA ILE A 9 0.67 19.12 10.25
C ILE A 9 -0.13 20.24 9.60
N TYR A 10 -1.00 20.86 10.39
CA TYR A 10 -1.91 21.92 9.98
C TYR A 10 -1.65 23.13 10.89
N ARG A 11 -1.43 24.28 10.26
CA ARG A 11 -1.33 25.56 10.97
C ARG A 11 -2.73 26.10 11.20
N LEU A 12 -3.05 26.42 12.45
CA LEU A 12 -4.28 27.06 12.89
C LEU A 12 -3.93 28.43 13.52
N PRO A 13 -4.88 29.37 13.67
CA PRO A 13 -4.62 30.61 14.38
C PRO A 13 -4.08 30.33 15.80
N GLY A 14 -2.84 30.74 16.06
CA GLY A 14 -2.16 30.55 17.35
C GLY A 14 -1.86 29.10 17.75
N SER A 15 -1.95 28.11 16.85
CA SER A 15 -1.68 26.71 17.19
C SER A 15 -1.23 25.87 16.00
N LEU A 16 -0.59 24.74 16.31
CA LEU A 16 -0.24 23.70 15.36
C LEU A 16 -1.01 22.42 15.69
N GLN A 17 -1.55 21.76 14.68
CA GLN A 17 -2.31 20.53 14.86
C GLN A 17 -1.78 19.41 13.99
N ILE A 18 -1.54 18.25 14.60
CA ILE A 18 -1.27 17.00 13.89
C ILE A 18 -2.60 16.32 13.59
N ARG A 19 -2.79 15.88 12.34
CA ARG A 19 -3.94 15.05 11.95
C ARG A 19 -3.47 13.85 11.15
N ILE A 20 -3.61 12.65 11.72
CA ILE A 20 -3.28 11.37 11.08
C ILE A 20 -4.50 10.45 11.19
N ALA A 21 -5.21 10.27 10.08
CA ALA A 21 -6.49 9.54 10.05
C ALA A 21 -7.45 10.06 11.15
N LYS A 22 -7.88 9.20 12.09
CA LYS A 22 -8.74 9.58 13.22
C LYS A 22 -7.97 10.18 14.41
N TRP A 23 -6.64 10.06 14.44
CA TRP A 23 -5.83 10.57 15.53
C TRP A 23 -5.45 12.02 15.29
N GLN A 24 -5.68 12.86 16.30
CA GLN A 24 -5.38 14.30 16.23
C GLN A 24 -4.78 14.77 17.55
N LYS A 25 -3.89 15.76 17.48
CA LYS A 25 -3.32 16.41 18.66
C LYS A 25 -2.98 17.87 18.34
N THR A 26 -3.38 18.79 19.20
CA THR A 26 -3.18 20.23 19.01
C THR A 26 -2.18 20.76 20.04
N PHE A 27 -1.29 21.64 19.60
CA PHE A 27 -0.27 22.31 20.39
C PHE A 27 -0.51 23.81 20.30
N ARG A 28 -0.50 24.51 21.44
CA ARG A 28 -0.67 25.97 21.48
C ARG A 28 0.67 26.63 21.12
N GLY A 29 0.60 27.69 20.31
CA GLY A 29 1.76 28.40 19.79
C GLY A 29 2.18 27.96 18.38
N THR A 30 2.98 28.81 17.74
CA THR A 30 3.47 28.64 16.36
C THR A 30 4.97 28.84 16.24
N SER A 31 5.69 28.92 17.37
CA SER A 31 7.15 29.08 17.39
C SER A 31 7.86 27.80 16.94
N ASP A 32 9.12 27.92 16.55
CA ASP A 32 9.96 26.81 16.10
C ASP A 32 10.14 25.73 17.17
N LEU A 33 10.22 26.13 18.45
CA LEU A 33 10.22 25.20 19.57
C LEU A 33 8.95 24.34 19.61
N VAL A 34 7.79 24.94 19.35
CA VAL A 34 6.51 24.21 19.29
C VAL A 34 6.46 23.35 18.03
N LEU A 35 6.93 23.85 16.88
CA LEU A 35 7.01 23.08 15.65
C LEU A 35 7.88 21.83 15.82
N HIS A 36 9.05 21.94 16.44
CA HIS A 36 9.92 20.82 16.75
C HIS A 36 9.19 19.76 17.61
N GLN A 37 8.50 20.18 18.68
CA GLN A 37 7.70 19.27 19.51
C GLN A 37 6.58 18.57 18.72
N VAL A 38 5.91 19.30 17.84
CA VAL A 38 4.87 18.76 16.95
C VAL A 38 5.46 17.70 16.02
N LEU A 39 6.63 17.95 15.43
CA LEU A 39 7.33 17.02 14.54
C LEU A 39 7.75 15.75 15.28
N MET A 40 8.33 15.87 16.48
CA MET A 40 8.68 14.74 17.33
C MET A 40 7.45 13.85 17.64
N GLU A 41 6.33 14.47 18.03
CA GLU A 41 5.10 13.76 18.39
C GLU A 41 4.44 13.09 17.18
N ARG A 42 4.49 13.73 16.01
CA ARG A 42 4.09 13.13 14.74
C ARG A 42 4.97 11.94 14.37
N ASN A 43 6.28 12.08 14.51
CA ASN A 43 7.25 11.02 14.18
C ASN A 43 7.05 9.78 15.06
N LYS A 44 6.60 9.94 16.32
CA LYS A 44 6.18 8.81 17.17
C LYS A 44 5.00 8.03 16.57
N GLN A 45 4.03 8.70 15.94
CA GLN A 45 2.94 8.01 15.24
C GLN A 45 3.44 7.28 14.00
N PHE A 46 4.36 7.88 13.24
CA PHE A 46 4.93 7.24 12.05
C PHE A 46 5.70 5.95 12.36
N LYS A 47 6.32 5.86 13.54
CA LYS A 47 7.02 4.66 14.02
C LYS A 47 6.09 3.48 14.32
N LYS A 48 4.80 3.71 14.59
CA LYS A 48 3.85 2.61 14.93
C LYS A 48 3.79 1.58 13.80
N PRO A 49 3.82 0.26 14.06
CA PRO A 49 3.80 -0.76 13.02
C PRO A 49 2.63 -0.65 12.05
N SER A 50 1.44 -0.34 12.57
CA SER A 50 0.19 -0.17 11.80
C SER A 50 0.15 1.08 10.92
N PHE A 51 1.07 2.03 11.11
CA PHE A 51 1.13 3.21 10.26
C PHE A 51 1.76 2.87 8.91
N LEU A 52 0.95 2.99 7.86
CA LEU A 52 1.35 2.87 6.46
C LEU A 52 1.05 4.20 5.76
N PRO A 53 2.07 5.05 5.52
CA PRO A 53 1.83 6.35 4.88
C PRO A 53 1.22 6.16 3.48
N LYS A 54 0.14 6.92 3.22
CA LYS A 54 -0.61 6.85 1.96
C LYS A 54 0.31 7.16 0.78
N SER A 55 0.15 6.42 -0.31
CA SER A 55 0.96 6.52 -1.53
C SER A 55 2.44 6.11 -1.40
N TRP A 56 2.96 5.94 -0.18
CA TRP A 56 4.29 5.39 0.07
C TRP A 56 4.26 3.88 0.28
N CYS A 57 3.28 3.41 1.05
CA CYS A 57 3.12 2.01 1.41
C CYS A 57 1.90 1.38 0.73
N ILE A 58 1.90 0.06 0.68
CA ILE A 58 0.88 -0.79 0.08
C ILE A 58 0.10 -1.47 1.20
N THR A 59 -1.20 -1.25 1.24
CA THR A 59 -2.07 -1.94 2.20
C THR A 59 -2.10 -3.44 1.87
N PRO A 60 -1.81 -4.31 2.84
CA PRO A 60 -2.04 -5.75 2.70
C PRO A 60 -3.53 -6.03 2.44
N ILE A 61 -3.81 -7.14 1.77
CA ILE A 61 -5.17 -7.58 1.47
C ILE A 61 -5.52 -8.70 2.45
N ASP A 62 -6.67 -8.64 3.11
CA ASP A 62 -7.14 -9.74 3.95
C ASP A 62 -7.50 -10.95 3.06
N GLU A 63 -7.15 -12.16 3.50
CA GLU A 63 -7.51 -13.40 2.82
C GLU A 63 -9.04 -13.63 2.85
N ASN A 64 -9.74 -13.02 3.81
CA ASN A 64 -11.20 -13.09 3.94
C ASN A 64 -11.95 -12.10 3.04
N ASP A 65 -11.29 -11.03 2.59
CA ASP A 65 -11.88 -9.99 1.72
C ASP A 65 -11.90 -10.37 0.22
N ILE A 66 -11.75 -11.67 -0.08
CA ILE A 66 -11.79 -12.17 -1.46
C ILE A 66 -13.21 -12.12 -1.98
N THR A 67 -13.42 -11.27 -3.00
CA THR A 67 -14.71 -11.14 -3.68
C THR A 67 -14.68 -11.79 -5.06
N ILE A 68 -15.78 -12.48 -5.37
CA ILE A 68 -16.07 -13.06 -6.68
C ILE A 68 -17.40 -12.46 -7.16
N THR A 69 -17.41 -11.98 -8.39
CA THR A 69 -18.55 -11.29 -8.99
C THR A 69 -19.23 -12.21 -10.01
N HIS A 70 -20.55 -12.33 -9.95
CA HIS A 70 -21.35 -13.18 -10.83
C HIS A 70 -21.97 -12.34 -11.96
N HIS A 71 -21.75 -12.75 -13.22
CA HIS A 71 -22.20 -12.03 -14.41
C HIS A 71 -23.14 -12.88 -15.29
N GLY A 72 -23.87 -13.82 -14.71
CA GLY A 72 -24.82 -14.70 -15.40
C GLY A 72 -24.14 -15.75 -16.30
N LYS A 73 -23.31 -15.34 -17.26
CA LYS A 73 -22.56 -16.21 -18.18
C LYS A 73 -21.17 -16.60 -17.67
N TYR A 74 -20.62 -15.83 -16.75
CA TYR A 74 -19.30 -16.05 -16.18
C TYR A 74 -19.23 -15.52 -14.74
N ILE A 75 -18.25 -16.00 -14.01
CA ILE A 75 -17.84 -15.45 -12.71
C ILE A 75 -16.45 -14.84 -12.87
N GLN A 76 -16.13 -13.83 -12.07
CA GLN A 76 -14.84 -13.15 -12.15
C GLN A 76 -14.31 -12.72 -10.79
N THR A 77 -13.00 -12.58 -10.71
CA THR A 77 -12.35 -11.90 -9.58
C THR A 77 -11.39 -10.82 -10.12
N VAL A 78 -11.37 -9.69 -9.42
CA VAL A 78 -10.52 -8.55 -9.76
C VAL A 78 -9.24 -8.62 -8.95
N MET A 79 -8.09 -8.47 -9.58
CA MET A 79 -6.81 -8.38 -8.91
C MET A 79 -5.86 -7.46 -9.66
N ARG A 80 -4.63 -7.32 -9.16
CA ARG A 80 -3.60 -6.57 -9.87
C ARG A 80 -2.56 -7.54 -10.43
N THR A 81 -1.98 -7.22 -11.57
CA THR A 81 -0.81 -7.94 -12.07
C THR A 81 0.31 -7.90 -11.03
N MET A 82 1.08 -8.97 -10.92
CA MET A 82 2.16 -9.03 -9.92
C MET A 82 3.28 -8.05 -10.27
N LEU A 83 3.59 -7.86 -11.55
CA LEU A 83 4.41 -6.73 -12.01
C LEU A 83 3.52 -5.52 -12.27
N ASP A 84 4.03 -4.32 -12.03
CA ASP A 84 3.38 -3.03 -12.35
C ASP A 84 2.08 -2.72 -11.61
N ARG A 85 1.44 -3.72 -10.99
CA ARG A 85 0.18 -3.61 -10.25
C ARG A 85 -0.98 -3.04 -11.08
N LYS A 86 -1.03 -3.31 -12.39
CA LYS A 86 -2.15 -2.94 -13.27
C LYS A 86 -3.40 -3.74 -12.89
N VAL A 87 -4.57 -3.12 -12.97
CA VAL A 87 -5.84 -3.83 -12.70
C VAL A 87 -6.04 -4.90 -13.78
N SER A 88 -6.40 -6.10 -13.34
CA SER A 88 -6.58 -7.29 -14.17
C SER A 88 -7.76 -8.12 -13.66
N TYR A 89 -8.40 -8.85 -14.57
CA TYR A 89 -9.57 -9.66 -14.30
C TYR A 89 -9.26 -11.11 -14.64
N LYS A 90 -9.54 -12.04 -13.74
CA LYS A 90 -9.59 -13.47 -14.06
C LYS A 90 -11.06 -13.86 -14.16
N ARG A 91 -11.49 -14.25 -15.37
CA ARG A 91 -12.85 -14.66 -15.70
C ARG A 91 -12.90 -16.17 -15.88
N LEU A 92 -13.96 -16.79 -15.41
CA LEU A 92 -14.29 -18.20 -15.63
C LEU A 92 -15.71 -18.27 -16.18
N PHE A 93 -15.86 -18.81 -17.39
CA PHE A 93 -17.16 -18.96 -18.04
C PHE A 93 -17.90 -20.19 -17.50
N LEU A 94 -19.16 -20.01 -17.11
CA LEU A 94 -19.99 -21.09 -16.54
C LEU A 94 -20.34 -22.18 -17.57
N SER A 95 -20.07 -21.94 -18.85
CA SER A 95 -20.16 -22.98 -19.89
C SER A 95 -19.11 -24.09 -19.75
N ARG A 96 -18.01 -23.84 -19.00
CA ARG A 96 -16.89 -24.78 -18.85
C ARG A 96 -16.91 -25.52 -17.52
N MET A 97 -17.61 -25.00 -16.53
CA MET A 97 -17.60 -25.52 -15.16
C MET A 97 -18.83 -25.02 -14.43
N ASP A 98 -19.35 -25.87 -13.55
CA ASP A 98 -20.40 -25.48 -12.62
C ASP A 98 -19.98 -24.31 -11.71
N ALA A 99 -20.96 -23.49 -11.32
CA ALA A 99 -20.72 -22.22 -10.64
C ALA A 99 -20.03 -22.39 -9.29
N GLU A 100 -20.44 -23.38 -8.50
CA GLU A 100 -19.88 -23.63 -7.16
C GLU A 100 -18.41 -24.06 -7.24
N LYS A 101 -18.10 -24.99 -8.15
CA LYS A 101 -16.72 -25.43 -8.42
C LYS A 101 -15.88 -24.29 -8.97
N GLY A 102 -16.42 -23.49 -9.89
CA GLY A 102 -15.75 -22.34 -10.46
C GLY A 102 -15.41 -21.27 -9.41
N GLU A 103 -16.32 -21.02 -8.47
CA GLU A 103 -16.12 -20.05 -7.39
C GLU A 103 -14.99 -20.51 -6.47
N LYS A 104 -14.99 -21.79 -6.06
CA LYS A 104 -13.91 -22.36 -5.25
C LYS A 104 -12.55 -22.23 -5.93
N VAL A 105 -12.48 -22.54 -7.23
CA VAL A 105 -11.25 -22.47 -8.02
C VAL A 105 -10.76 -21.01 -8.16
N LEU A 106 -11.66 -20.05 -8.44
CA LEU A 106 -11.30 -18.63 -8.48
C LEU A 106 -10.85 -18.11 -7.10
N ARG A 107 -11.47 -18.59 -6.02
CA ARG A 107 -11.10 -18.23 -4.66
C ARG A 107 -9.70 -18.72 -4.31
N GLU A 108 -9.38 -19.98 -4.61
CA GLU A 108 -8.04 -20.55 -4.43
C GLU A 108 -7.00 -19.81 -5.26
N TYR A 109 -7.33 -19.48 -6.52
CA TYR A 109 -6.48 -18.69 -7.41
C TYR A 109 -6.16 -17.32 -6.81
N LYS A 110 -7.20 -16.61 -6.35
CA LYS A 110 -7.07 -15.29 -5.72
C LYS A 110 -6.31 -15.37 -4.40
N LEU A 111 -6.51 -16.41 -3.61
CA LEU A 111 -5.82 -16.63 -2.34
C LEU A 111 -4.31 -16.81 -2.54
N GLU A 112 -3.89 -17.62 -3.52
CA GLU A 112 -2.47 -17.77 -3.86
C GLU A 112 -1.86 -16.42 -4.27
N TRP A 113 -2.60 -15.63 -5.07
CA TRP A 113 -2.18 -14.29 -5.44
C TRP A 113 -2.10 -13.33 -4.23
N VAL A 114 -3.08 -13.32 -3.32
CA VAL A 114 -3.09 -12.46 -2.13
C VAL A 114 -1.87 -12.75 -1.26
N ARG A 115 -1.55 -14.04 -1.02
CA ARG A 115 -0.37 -14.43 -0.24
C ARG A 115 0.92 -13.91 -0.84
N LYS A 116 1.09 -14.07 -2.15
CA LYS A 116 2.26 -13.57 -2.88
C LYS A 116 2.33 -12.05 -2.87
N HIS A 117 1.21 -11.37 -3.11
CA HIS A 117 1.11 -9.92 -3.04
C HIS A 117 1.51 -9.40 -1.66
N ASN A 118 0.97 -9.97 -0.59
CA ASN A 118 1.23 -9.53 0.78
C ASN A 118 2.69 -9.77 1.18
N GLN A 119 3.30 -10.87 0.73
CA GLN A 119 4.73 -11.13 0.94
C GLN A 119 5.61 -10.02 0.34
N ILE A 120 5.30 -9.56 -0.88
CA ILE A 120 6.02 -8.46 -1.52
C ILE A 120 5.70 -7.12 -0.85
N ALA A 121 4.42 -6.88 -0.54
CA ALA A 121 3.97 -5.66 0.15
C ALA A 121 4.68 -5.48 1.48
N MET A 122 4.90 -6.54 2.26
CA MET A 122 5.65 -6.49 3.51
C MET A 122 7.09 -5.98 3.30
N LYS A 123 7.83 -6.58 2.34
CA LYS A 123 9.22 -6.16 2.02
C LYS A 123 9.28 -4.73 1.48
N TYR A 124 8.36 -4.40 0.58
CA TYR A 124 8.26 -3.06 -0.03
C TYR A 124 7.97 -2.00 1.05
N ASN A 125 7.00 -2.25 1.92
CA ASN A 125 6.62 -1.34 3.00
C ASN A 125 7.75 -1.14 3.99
N GLN A 126 8.54 -2.18 4.31
CA GLN A 126 9.69 -2.05 5.20
C GLN A 126 10.71 -1.04 4.63
N ILE A 127 11.03 -1.15 3.34
CA ILE A 127 11.96 -0.25 2.65
C ILE A 127 11.39 1.17 2.58
N LYS A 128 10.15 1.31 2.11
CA LYS A 128 9.50 2.63 1.97
C LYS A 128 9.28 3.33 3.29
N LYS A 129 8.93 2.60 4.34
CA LYS A 129 8.79 3.17 5.69
C LYS A 129 10.13 3.65 6.24
N LYS A 130 11.22 2.92 5.99
CA LYS A 130 12.57 3.40 6.36
C LYS A 130 12.92 4.70 5.64
N GLN A 131 12.68 4.78 4.32
CA GLN A 131 12.89 6.00 3.55
C GLN A 131 12.04 7.17 4.08
N TYR A 132 10.74 6.93 4.30
CA TYR A 132 9.81 7.92 4.85
C TYR A 132 10.25 8.45 6.22
N MET A 133 10.76 7.58 7.09
CA MET A 133 11.26 7.98 8.41
C MET A 133 12.55 8.80 8.35
N ASN A 134 13.39 8.59 7.33
CA ASN A 134 14.59 9.41 7.14
C ASN A 134 14.21 10.86 6.81
N PHE A 135 13.28 11.06 5.87
CA PHE A 135 12.73 12.39 5.59
C PHE A 135 12.09 13.00 6.83
N ALA A 136 11.27 12.23 7.55
CA ALA A 136 10.64 12.72 8.77
C ALA A 136 11.63 13.16 9.86
N ARG A 137 12.83 12.56 9.92
CA ARG A 137 13.93 12.97 10.81
C ARG A 137 14.62 14.22 10.29
N GLU A 138 14.89 14.32 8.99
CA GLU A 138 15.42 15.54 8.38
C GLU A 138 14.51 16.74 8.63
N GLU A 139 13.19 16.56 8.55
CA GLU A 139 12.23 17.60 8.91
C GLU A 139 12.33 18.03 10.37
N GLU A 140 12.57 17.09 11.28
CA GLU A 140 12.75 17.35 12.72
C GLU A 140 14.04 18.13 12.99
N GLU A 141 15.13 17.78 12.33
CA GLU A 141 16.45 18.41 12.50
C GLU A 141 16.53 19.79 11.86
N THR A 142 15.96 19.96 10.67
CA THR A 142 16.07 21.19 9.88
C THR A 142 14.92 22.16 10.10
N LEU A 143 13.78 21.69 10.61
CA LEU A 143 12.52 22.43 10.64
C LEU A 143 12.08 22.92 9.26
N TYR A 144 12.45 22.20 8.21
CA TYR A 144 11.95 22.38 6.85
C TYR A 144 11.23 21.12 6.38
N PRO A 145 10.16 21.24 5.57
CA PRO A 145 9.47 20.07 5.04
C PRO A 145 10.32 19.40 3.97
N SER A 146 10.52 18.09 4.13
CA SER A 146 11.36 17.27 3.26
C SER A 146 10.68 15.98 2.82
N ILE A 147 9.54 15.60 3.40
CA ILE A 147 8.79 14.42 2.96
C ILE A 147 8.15 14.72 1.58
N PRO A 148 8.60 14.09 0.49
CA PRO A 148 8.00 14.34 -0.81
C PRO A 148 6.61 13.70 -0.92
N LYS A 149 5.85 14.14 -1.91
CA LYS A 149 4.59 13.50 -2.28
C LYS A 149 4.87 12.04 -2.66
N GLY A 150 4.20 11.11 -1.97
CA GLY A 150 4.42 9.68 -2.19
C GLY A 150 3.94 9.23 -3.56
N GLU A 151 4.76 8.44 -4.23
CA GLU A 151 4.41 7.75 -5.47
C GLU A 151 4.76 6.27 -5.38
N PHE A 152 4.02 5.47 -6.15
CA PHE A 152 4.30 4.04 -6.22
C PHE A 152 5.59 3.80 -7.00
N ASP A 153 6.58 3.26 -6.30
CA ASP A 153 7.87 2.91 -6.88
C ASP A 153 7.78 1.57 -7.60
N LYS A 154 7.39 1.67 -8.87
CA LYS A 154 7.26 0.55 -9.78
C LYS A 154 8.56 -0.25 -9.90
N ALA A 155 9.70 0.44 -9.98
CA ALA A 155 11.00 -0.20 -10.15
C ALA A 155 11.37 -1.07 -8.94
N LEU A 156 11.22 -0.51 -7.73
CA LEU A 156 11.44 -1.25 -6.49
C LEU A 156 10.50 -2.46 -6.37
N TRP A 157 9.21 -2.26 -6.63
CA TRP A 157 8.23 -3.33 -6.57
C TRP A 157 8.58 -4.48 -7.54
N ASN A 158 8.81 -4.16 -8.81
CA ASN A 158 9.13 -5.17 -9.83
C ASN A 158 10.43 -5.91 -9.48
N LYS A 159 11.45 -5.21 -8.98
CA LYS A 159 12.69 -5.83 -8.49
C LYS A 159 12.41 -6.86 -7.39
N LEU A 160 11.58 -6.52 -6.41
CA LEU A 160 11.21 -7.42 -5.31
C LEU A 160 10.41 -8.64 -5.78
N VAL A 161 9.51 -8.45 -6.74
CA VAL A 161 8.73 -9.54 -7.35
C VAL A 161 9.66 -10.52 -8.06
N VAL A 162 10.53 -10.01 -8.95
CA VAL A 162 11.46 -10.84 -9.72
C VAL A 162 12.47 -11.53 -8.80
N SER A 163 12.98 -10.85 -7.77
CA SER A 163 13.93 -11.46 -6.83
C SER A 163 13.29 -12.55 -5.97
N THR A 164 11.99 -12.45 -5.66
CA THR A 164 11.32 -13.41 -4.77
C THR A 164 10.71 -14.58 -5.53
N PHE A 165 10.12 -14.34 -6.71
CA PHE A 165 9.37 -15.34 -7.46
C PHE A 165 10.01 -15.73 -8.81
N GLY A 166 11.04 -15.01 -9.24
CA GLY A 166 11.71 -15.21 -10.52
C GLY A 166 11.06 -14.44 -11.68
N PRO A 167 11.57 -14.63 -12.90
CA PRO A 167 11.11 -13.92 -14.08
C PRO A 167 9.71 -14.34 -14.51
N GLU A 168 8.97 -13.41 -15.14
CA GLU A 168 7.59 -13.60 -15.61
C GLU A 168 7.42 -14.83 -16.50
N LYS A 169 8.42 -15.14 -17.33
CA LYS A 169 8.43 -16.30 -18.25
C LYS A 169 8.20 -17.66 -17.56
N LYS A 170 8.39 -17.76 -16.23
CA LYS A 170 8.11 -18.99 -15.46
C LYS A 170 6.62 -19.21 -15.19
N TYR A 171 5.78 -18.24 -15.50
CA TYR A 171 4.35 -18.25 -15.19
C TYR A 171 3.52 -18.10 -16.46
N LYS A 172 2.41 -18.85 -16.54
CA LYS A 172 1.44 -18.79 -17.65
C LYS A 172 0.48 -17.60 -17.54
N ASN A 173 0.59 -16.78 -16.49
CA ASN A 173 -0.33 -15.70 -16.19
C ASN A 173 0.39 -14.53 -15.49
N PRO A 174 -0.14 -13.30 -15.62
CA PRO A 174 0.48 -12.10 -15.05
C PRO A 174 0.31 -11.97 -13.53
N HIS A 175 -0.38 -12.93 -12.89
CA HIS A 175 -0.64 -12.96 -11.45
C HIS A 175 0.33 -13.88 -10.70
N TYR A 176 1.24 -14.55 -11.42
CA TYR A 176 2.23 -15.48 -10.88
C TYR A 176 1.60 -16.64 -10.08
N VAL A 177 0.38 -17.04 -10.41
CA VAL A 177 -0.31 -18.18 -9.79
C VAL A 177 0.08 -19.46 -10.52
N ARG A 178 0.46 -20.54 -9.81
CA ARG A 178 0.91 -21.79 -10.46
C ARG A 178 -0.26 -22.69 -10.84
N LYS A 179 -1.28 -22.78 -10.00
CA LYS A 179 -2.49 -23.59 -10.24
C LYS A 179 -3.51 -22.83 -11.09
N ALA A 180 -3.11 -22.45 -12.31
CA ALA A 180 -3.84 -21.49 -13.14
C ALA A 180 -4.60 -22.09 -14.33
N ASP A 181 -4.48 -23.40 -14.56
CA ASP A 181 -4.98 -24.03 -15.78
C ASP A 181 -6.44 -24.50 -15.59
N PHE A 182 -7.36 -23.60 -15.92
CA PHE A 182 -8.80 -23.83 -16.15
C PHE A 182 -9.34 -22.75 -17.10
#